data_AF-X0UPL4-F1
#
_entry.id   AF-X0UPL4-F1
#
_cell.length_a   1.000
_cell.length_b   1.000
_cell.length_c   1.000
_cell.angle_alpha   90.00
_cell.angle_beta   90.00
_cell.angle_gamma   90.00
#
_symmetry.space_group_name_H-M   'P 1'
#
loop_
_entity.id
_entity.type
_entity.pdbx_description
1 polymer ?
#
loop_
_entity_poly.entity_id
_entity_poly.type
_entity_poly.pdbx_seq_one_letter_code
_entity_poly.pdbx_strand_id
1 'polypeptide(L)'
;MLTHSGAKGEWGCLLDDATGRTVQILNCLPDGSPLVYSEYSYDAAGRITKVRREDGDVIYYEHDSVSRLTSEEWYDAGMTQLCCFQWDYDPVGNSACE
;
A
#
# COMPACT_ATOMS: atom_id res chain seq x y z
N MET A 1 -12.22 -13.93 -4.10
CA MET A 1 -12.85 -12.66 -4.50
C MET A 1 -14.07 -12.47 -3.61
N LEU A 2 -13.93 -11.62 -2.58
CA LEU A 2 -15.04 -11.19 -1.75
C LEU A 2 -15.56 -9.87 -2.34
N THR A 3 -16.80 -9.87 -2.80
CA THR A 3 -17.51 -8.66 -3.24
C THR A 3 -18.37 -8.17 -2.07
N HIS A 4 -18.07 -6.99 -1.53
CA HIS A 4 -18.94 -6.34 -0.54
C HIS A 4 -19.67 -5.19 -1.23
N SER A 5 -21.01 -5.23 -1.27
CA SER A 5 -21.80 -4.12 -1.83
C SER A 5 -21.99 -3.04 -0.78
N GLY A 6 -21.42 -1.85 -1.00
CA GLY A 6 -21.75 -0.66 -0.21
C GLY A 6 -23.10 -0.07 -0.62
N ALA A 7 -23.73 0.71 0.26
CA ALA A 7 -25.01 1.36 -0.02
C ALA A 7 -24.86 2.39 -1.16
N LYS A 8 -25.76 2.33 -2.16
CA LYS A 8 -25.81 3.11 -3.43
C LYS A 8 -25.05 2.52 -4.64
N GLY A 9 -24.85 1.21 -4.71
CA GLY A 9 -24.41 0.55 -5.96
C GLY A 9 -22.92 0.70 -6.27
N GLU A 10 -22.14 1.16 -5.29
CA GLU A 10 -20.69 1.08 -5.29
C GLU A 10 -20.29 -0.39 -5.11
N TRP A 11 -19.54 -0.92 -6.07
CA TRP A 11 -19.03 -2.29 -6.01
C TRP A 11 -17.61 -2.26 -5.46
N GLY A 12 -17.43 -2.81 -4.25
CA GLY A 12 -16.12 -3.05 -3.67
C GLY A 12 -15.64 -4.47 -3.99
N CYS A 13 -14.55 -4.58 -4.74
CA CYS A 13 -13.85 -5.82 -5.00
C CYS A 13 -12.60 -5.88 -4.12
N LEU A 14 -12.57 -6.85 -3.20
CA LEU A 14 -11.37 -7.23 -2.49
C LEU A 14 -10.78 -8.47 -3.17
N LEU A 15 -9.55 -8.33 -3.66
CA LEU A 15 -8.76 -9.49 -4.09
C LEU A 15 -7.81 -9.85 -2.98
N ASP A 16 -7.88 -11.10 -2.54
CA ASP A 16 -6.96 -11.68 -1.58
C ASP A 16 -5.96 -12.58 -2.30
N ASP A 17 -4.74 -12.68 -1.79
CA ASP A 17 -3.74 -13.66 -2.25
C ASP A 17 -4.09 -15.09 -1.79
N ALA A 18 -3.23 -16.05 -2.16
CA ALA A 18 -3.39 -17.46 -1.79
C ALA A 18 -3.37 -17.72 -0.27
N THR A 19 -2.94 -16.75 0.55
CA THR A 19 -2.93 -16.85 2.02
C THR A 19 -4.07 -16.06 2.67
N GLY A 20 -4.95 -15.45 1.87
CA GLY A 20 -6.12 -14.72 2.35
C GLY A 20 -5.84 -13.27 2.75
N ARG A 21 -4.70 -12.69 2.34
CA ARG A 21 -4.37 -11.28 2.56
C ARG A 21 -4.84 -10.44 1.39
N THR A 22 -5.50 -9.32 1.65
CA THR A 22 -6.01 -8.41 0.61
C THR A 22 -4.87 -7.74 -0.16
N VAL A 23 -4.66 -8.13 -1.41
CA VAL A 23 -3.66 -7.55 -2.32
C VAL A 23 -4.22 -6.41 -3.16
N GLN A 24 -5.53 -6.27 -3.25
CA GLN A 24 -6.15 -5.19 -3.99
C GLN A 24 -7.45 -4.76 -3.33
N ILE A 25 -7.58 -3.44 -3.18
CA ILE A 25 -8.84 -2.79 -2.87
C ILE A 25 -9.22 -2.00 -4.11
N LEU A 26 -10.34 -2.37 -4.71
CA LEU A 26 -10.92 -1.67 -5.84
C LEU A 26 -12.37 -1.31 -5.50
N ASN A 27 -12.65 -0.02 -5.38
CA ASN A 27 -14.02 0.48 -5.42
C ASN A 27 -14.31 0.94 -6.83
N CYS A 28 -15.42 0.52 -7.40
CA CYS A 28 -15.88 0.95 -8.72
C CYS A 28 -17.26 1.59 -8.65
N LEU A 29 -17.49 2.55 -9.54
CA LEU A 29 -18.84 2.98 -9.92
C LEU A 29 -19.60 1.84 -10.62
N PRO A 30 -20.93 1.92 -10.72
CA PRO A 30 -21.75 0.93 -11.43
C PRO A 30 -21.36 0.72 -12.90
N ASP A 31 -20.69 1.68 -13.53
CA ASP A 31 -20.19 1.59 -14.91
C ASP A 31 -18.82 0.90 -15.03
N GLY A 32 -18.25 0.46 -13.91
CA GLY A 32 -16.96 -0.21 -13.83
C GLY A 32 -15.76 0.73 -13.70
N SER A 33 -15.96 2.05 -13.69
CA SER A 33 -14.86 3.00 -13.48
C SER A 33 -14.34 2.94 -12.03
N PRO A 34 -13.02 2.96 -11.80
CA PRO A 34 -12.45 2.94 -10.45
C PRO A 34 -12.70 4.27 -9.72
N LEU A 35 -13.25 4.18 -8.51
CA LEU A 35 -13.38 5.28 -7.54
C LEU A 35 -12.18 5.33 -6.59
N VAL A 36 -11.69 4.15 -6.20
CA VAL A 36 -10.51 3.97 -5.35
C VAL A 36 -9.78 2.73 -5.84
N TYR A 37 -8.52 2.88 -6.24
CA TYR A 37 -7.62 1.75 -6.50
C TYR A 37 -6.43 1.78 -5.55
N SER A 38 -6.18 0.66 -4.87
CA SER A 38 -4.96 0.43 -4.11
C SER A 38 -4.51 -1.01 -4.26
N GLU A 39 -3.25 -1.20 -4.63
CA GLU A 39 -2.61 -2.50 -4.75
C GLU A 39 -1.48 -2.64 -3.74
N TYR A 40 -1.47 -3.76 -3.02
CA TYR A 40 -0.56 -4.04 -1.92
C TYR A 40 0.35 -5.21 -2.27
N SER A 41 1.65 -5.03 -2.06
CA SER A 41 2.62 -6.14 -2.05
C SER A 41 3.04 -6.42 -0.62
N TYR A 42 3.31 -7.69 -0.33
CA TYR A 42 3.71 -8.15 0.99
C TYR A 42 5.00 -8.95 0.96
N ASP A 43 5.77 -8.88 2.03
CA ASP A 43 6.85 -9.82 2.27
C ASP A 43 6.35 -11.19 2.78
N ALA A 44 7.30 -12.12 2.98
CA ALA A 44 7.04 -13.46 3.48
C ALA A 44 6.49 -13.47 4.92
N ALA A 45 6.70 -12.41 5.69
CA ALA A 45 6.22 -12.27 7.07
C ALA A 45 4.81 -11.69 7.17
N GLY A 46 4.17 -11.28 6.06
CA GLY A 46 2.84 -10.68 6.11
C GLY A 46 2.81 -9.17 6.00
N ARG A 47 3.95 -8.50 5.85
CA ARG A 47 4.06 -7.04 6.01
C ARG A 47 4.05 -6.35 4.66
N ILE A 48 3.40 -5.19 4.57
CA ILE A 48 3.30 -4.42 3.34
C ILE A 48 4.69 -3.92 2.95
N THR A 49 5.10 -4.13 1.71
CA THR A 49 6.38 -3.62 1.16
C THR A 49 6.17 -2.60 0.04
N LYS A 50 4.95 -2.55 -0.52
CA LYS A 50 4.60 -1.62 -1.59
C LYS A 50 3.11 -1.34 -1.58
N VAL A 51 2.77 -0.08 -1.82
CA VAL A 51 1.40 0.36 -2.14
C VAL A 51 1.43 1.11 -3.47
N ARG A 52 0.56 0.75 -4.40
CA ARG A 52 0.32 1.52 -5.63
C ARG A 52 -1.09 2.09 -5.60
N ARG A 53 -1.22 3.39 -5.85
CA ARG A 53 -2.48 4.13 -5.84
C ARG A 53 -3.02 4.34 -7.26
N GLU A 54 -4.24 4.87 -7.33
CA GLU A 54 -5.00 5.06 -8.57
C GLU A 54 -4.42 6.13 -9.52
N ASP A 55 -3.80 7.16 -8.95
CA ASP A 55 -3.03 8.20 -9.65
C ASP A 55 -1.73 7.66 -10.26
N GLY A 56 -1.34 6.43 -9.87
CA GLY A 56 -0.11 5.78 -10.28
C GLY A 56 1.04 6.00 -9.30
N ASP A 57 0.84 6.78 -8.24
CA ASP A 57 1.82 6.99 -7.19
C ASP A 57 2.14 5.67 -6.50
N VAL A 58 3.39 5.52 -6.09
CA VAL A 58 3.91 4.32 -5.46
C VAL A 58 4.62 4.68 -4.17
N ILE A 59 4.31 3.91 -3.13
CA ILE A 59 5.02 3.99 -1.85
C ILE A 59 5.71 2.65 -1.60
N TYR A 60 7.01 2.70 -1.32
CA TYR A 60 7.81 1.55 -0.88
C TYR A 60 8.02 1.59 0.62
N TYR A 61 7.98 0.43 1.25
CA TYR A 61 8.14 0.27 2.69
C TYR A 61 9.20 -0.80 2.99
N GLU A 62 10.12 -0.49 3.89
CA GLU A 62 11.05 -1.48 4.45
C GLU A 62 10.82 -1.66 5.94
N HIS A 63 11.08 -2.88 6.41
CA HIS A 63 10.86 -3.26 7.80
C HIS A 63 12.06 -4.01 8.36
N ASP A 64 12.40 -3.76 9.63
CA ASP A 64 13.43 -4.50 10.33
C ASP A 64 13.00 -5.94 10.71
N SER A 65 13.88 -6.69 11.35
CA SER A 65 13.62 -8.09 11.74
C SER A 65 12.55 -8.25 12.82
N VAL A 66 12.16 -7.18 13.51
CA VAL A 66 11.12 -7.17 14.55
C VAL A 66 9.84 -6.45 14.08
N SER A 67 9.71 -6.20 12.77
CA SER A 67 8.52 -5.63 12.12
C SER A 67 8.25 -4.16 12.42
N ARG A 68 9.30 -3.36 12.62
CA ARG A 68 9.21 -1.90 12.66
C ARG A 68 9.59 -1.32 11.29
N LEU A 69 8.94 -0.22 10.90
CA LEU A 69 9.12 0.43 9.59
C LEU A 69 10.41 1.25 9.53
N THR A 70 11.40 0.84 8.76
CA THR A 70 12.71 1.52 8.68
C THR A 70 12.83 2.50 7.52
N SER A 71 12.02 2.33 6.46
CA SER A 71 12.04 3.19 5.28
C SER A 71 10.63 3.35 4.71
N GLU A 72 10.29 4.56 4.27
CA GLU A 72 9.11 4.87 3.49
C GLU A 72 9.48 5.82 2.35
N GLU A 73 9.31 5.40 1.09
CA GLU A 73 9.72 6.17 -0.08
C GLU A 73 8.53 6.38 -1.02
N TRP A 74 8.25 7.64 -1.37
CA TRP A 74 7.11 8.02 -2.20
C TRP A 74 7.59 8.45 -3.57
N TYR A 75 6.92 7.96 -4.60
CA TYR A 75 7.19 8.26 -5.99
C TYR A 75 5.91 8.61 -6.71
N ASP A 76 5.98 9.57 -7.65
CA ASP A 76 4.89 9.83 -8.57
C ASP A 76 4.75 8.70 -9.62
N ALA A 77 3.69 8.76 -10.42
CA ALA A 77 3.48 7.83 -11.54
C ALA A 77 4.63 7.77 -12.57
N GLY A 78 5.47 8.81 -12.63
CA GLY A 78 6.67 8.89 -13.46
C GLY A 78 7.94 8.35 -12.79
N MET A 79 7.82 7.78 -11.58
CA MET A 79 8.94 7.34 -10.73
C MET A 79 9.88 8.47 -10.30
N THR A 80 9.40 9.70 -10.23
CA THR A 80 10.11 10.81 -9.57
C THR A 80 9.89 10.71 -8.07
N GLN A 81 10.97 10.71 -7.29
CA GLN A 81 10.86 10.67 -5.83
C GLN A 81 10.22 11.98 -5.32
N LEU A 82 9.10 11.84 -4.61
CA LEU A 82 8.36 12.96 -4.02
C LEU A 82 8.86 13.25 -2.61
N CYS A 83 9.08 12.20 -1.82
CA CYS A 83 9.66 12.28 -0.49
C CYS A 83 10.20 10.92 -0.04
N CYS A 84 11.01 10.93 1.01
CA CYS A 84 11.41 9.71 1.70
C CYS A 84 11.55 9.96 3.20
N PHE A 85 11.34 8.90 3.97
CA PHE A 85 11.49 8.87 5.41
C PHE A 85 12.35 7.67 5.77
N GLN A 86 13.32 7.89 6.66
CA GLN A 86 14.21 6.85 7.18
C GLN A 86 14.17 6.89 8.71
N TRP A 87 14.10 5.71 9.31
CA TRP A 87 14.08 5.54 10.76
C TRP A 87 15.21 4.62 11.21
N ASP A 88 16.14 5.16 11.98
CA ASP A 88 17.13 4.37 12.69
C ASP A 88 16.60 4.05 14.09
N TYR A 89 16.00 2.87 14.22
CA TYR A 89 15.60 2.35 15.53
C TYR A 89 16.78 1.69 16.25
N ASP A 90 17.78 2.49 16.62
CA ASP A 90 18.70 2.13 17.70
C ASP A 90 17.96 2.26 19.08
N PRO A 91 18.57 1.87 20.22
CA PRO A 91 17.95 2.08 21.54
C PRO A 91 17.74 3.56 21.93
N VAL A 92 18.19 4.53 21.14
CA VAL A 92 18.29 5.96 21.47
C VAL A 92 17.47 6.85 20.51
N GLY A 93 16.99 6.32 19.38
CA GLY A 93 16.10 6.95 18.41
C GLY A 93 16.70 8.18 17.73
N ASN A 94 17.13 8.06 16.48
CA ASN A 94 17.32 9.22 15.61
C ASN A 94 16.68 8.98 14.24
N SER A 95 16.08 10.04 13.70
CA SER A 95 15.44 10.09 12.38
C SER A 95 16.11 11.16 11.53
N ALA A 96 16.31 10.88 10.23
CA ALA A 96 15.91 11.71 9.08
C ALA A 96 16.70 11.36 7.81
N CYS A 97 16.02 11.38 6.66
CA CYS A 97 16.63 11.80 5.40
C CYS A 97 16.28 13.29 5.18
N GLU A 98 17.25 14.07 4.68
CA GLU A 98 17.17 15.52 4.38
C GLU A 98 16.33 15.85 3.14
#